data_AF-A0A7C1BJQ6-F1
#
_entry.id   AF-A0A7C1BJQ6-F1
#
_cell.length_a   1.000
_cell.length_b   1.000
_cell.length_c   1.000
_cell.angle_alpha   90.00
_cell.angle_beta   90.00
_cell.angle_gamma   90.00
#
_symmetry.space_group_name_H-M   'P 1'
#
loop_
_entity.id
_entity.type
_entity.pdbx_description
1 polymer ?
#
loop_
_entity_poly.entity_id
_entity_poly.type
_entity_poly.pdbx_seq_one_letter_code
_entity_poly.pdbx_strand_id
1 'polypeptide(L)'
;VTGNVRQIGRHGVSGEKPSVLARAAFEITVPNIVEAAVRGESDPLKGVTENVIVGQAIPIGTGLVDIYMTAPLTGAGESGGESESNE
;
A
#
# COMPACT_ATOMS: atom_id res chain seq x y z
N VAL A 1 -1.99 -16.03 17.98
CA VAL A 1 -0.63 -16.45 18.41
C VAL A 1 -0.71 -17.94 18.73
N THR A 2 0.01 -18.79 18.01
CA THR A 2 -0.09 -20.25 18.09
C THR A 2 0.60 -20.88 19.30
N GLY A 3 1.29 -20.09 20.12
CA GLY A 3 1.92 -20.53 21.38
C GLY A 3 3.22 -21.33 21.23
N ASN A 4 3.67 -21.60 20.00
CA ASN A 4 4.86 -22.39 19.73
C ASN A 4 6.08 -21.50 19.44
N VAL A 5 7.26 -21.91 19.93
CA VAL A 5 8.54 -21.29 19.58
C VAL A 5 8.90 -21.63 18.14
N ARG A 6 9.32 -20.63 17.37
CA ARG A 6 9.66 -20.77 15.94
C ARG A 6 10.98 -20.10 15.64
N GLN A 7 11.74 -20.70 14.73
CA GLN A 7 13.01 -20.13 14.25
C GLN A 7 12.75 -18.83 13.47
N ILE A 8 13.67 -17.87 13.64
CA ILE A 8 13.80 -16.73 12.73
C ILE A 8 14.68 -17.20 11.56
N GLY A 9 14.07 -17.40 10.40
CA GLY A 9 14.75 -17.94 9.21
C GLY A 9 13.79 -18.57 8.19
N ARG A 10 14.33 -19.09 7.09
CA ARG A 10 13.54 -19.70 6.00
C ARG A 10 12.76 -20.96 6.40
N HIS A 11 13.14 -21.62 7.50
CA HIS A 11 12.42 -22.78 8.05
C HIS A 11 11.36 -22.41 9.09
N GLY A 12 11.26 -21.13 9.44
CA GLY A 12 10.30 -20.65 10.43
C GLY A 12 9.52 -19.45 9.92
N VAL A 13 9.60 -18.33 10.64
CA VAL A 13 8.71 -17.17 10.41
C VAL A 13 8.87 -16.56 9.02
N SER A 14 10.08 -16.54 8.46
CA SER A 14 10.33 -15.92 7.14
C SER A 14 9.83 -16.78 5.98
N GLY A 15 9.94 -18.11 6.09
CA GLY A 15 9.50 -19.05 5.05
C GLY A 15 7.98 -19.17 4.93
N GLU A 16 7.25 -18.84 5.99
CA GLU A 16 5.78 -18.84 6.02
C GLU A 16 5.16 -17.46 5.76
N LYS A 17 5.95 -16.47 5.33
CA LYS A 17 5.36 -15.19 4.93
C LYS A 17 4.38 -15.42 3.78
N PRO A 18 3.17 -14.83 3.82
CA PRO A 18 2.17 -15.04 2.77
C PRO A 18 2.60 -14.45 1.43
N SER A 19 3.33 -13.32 1.46
CA SER A 19 3.86 -12.69 0.25
C SER A 19 4.99 -13.53 -0.36
N VAL A 20 4.88 -13.78 -1.66
CA VAL A 20 5.89 -14.46 -2.48
C VAL A 20 7.16 -13.62 -2.52
N LEU A 21 7.01 -12.32 -2.76
CA LEU A 21 8.14 -11.39 -2.81
C LEU A 21 8.82 -11.29 -1.45
N ALA A 22 8.07 -11.28 -0.36
CA ALA A 22 8.64 -11.24 0.98
C ALA A 22 9.37 -12.53 1.37
N ARG A 23 8.93 -13.71 0.89
CA ARG A 23 9.68 -14.97 1.05
C ARG A 23 10.97 -14.96 0.22
N ALA A 24 10.86 -14.60 -1.06
CA ALA A 24 11.97 -14.61 -2.01
C ALA A 24 13.06 -13.58 -1.69
N ALA A 25 12.69 -12.44 -1.10
CA ALA A 25 13.62 -11.39 -0.67
C ALA A 25 14.39 -11.74 0.61
N PHE A 26 13.93 -12.72 1.39
CA PHE A 26 14.65 -13.16 2.59
C PHE A 26 15.74 -14.15 2.23
N GLU A 27 15.40 -15.30 1.65
CA GLU A 27 16.35 -16.34 1.21
C GLU A 27 15.74 -17.19 0.08
N ILE A 28 16.57 -17.95 -0.64
CA ILE A 28 16.16 -18.92 -1.66
C ILE A 28 15.27 -18.26 -2.74
N THR A 29 15.74 -17.15 -3.30
CA THR A 29 14.96 -16.29 -4.20
C THR A 29 14.41 -17.03 -5.43
N VAL A 30 15.29 -17.70 -6.19
CA VAL A 30 14.90 -18.35 -7.46
C VAL A 30 13.87 -19.45 -7.25
N PRO A 31 14.06 -20.44 -6.34
CA PRO A 31 13.06 -21.48 -6.15
C PRO A 31 11.71 -20.95 -5.66
N ASN A 32 11.70 -19.95 -4.76
CA ASN A 32 10.44 -19.33 -4.30
C ASN A 32 9.64 -18.71 -5.45
N ILE A 33 10.30 -17.98 -6.36
CA ILE A 33 9.64 -17.36 -7.52
C ILE A 33 9.15 -18.43 -8.51
N VAL A 34 9.96 -19.46 -8.78
CA VAL A 34 9.59 -20.54 -9.70
C VAL A 34 8.39 -21.33 -9.16
N GLU A 35 8.40 -21.70 -7.89
CA GLU A 35 7.31 -22.44 -7.25
C GLU A 35 5.99 -21.64 -7.26
N ALA A 36 6.07 -20.35 -6.93
CA ALA A 36 4.93 -19.44 -7.00
C ALA A 36 4.39 -19.30 -8.43
N ALA A 37 5.26 -19.18 -9.44
CA ALA A 37 4.86 -19.09 -10.84
C ALA A 37 4.15 -20.36 -11.33
N VAL A 38 4.67 -21.55 -10.98
CA VAL A 38 4.05 -22.85 -11.32
C VAL A 38 2.68 -22.99 -10.67
N ARG A 39 2.50 -22.49 -9.43
CA ARG A 39 1.22 -22.51 -8.71
C ARG A 39 0.26 -21.39 -9.12
N GLY A 40 0.73 -20.40 -9.89
CA GLY A 40 -0.05 -19.20 -10.20
C GLY A 40 -0.38 -18.35 -8.97
N GLU A 41 0.52 -18.31 -7.97
CA GLU A 41 0.32 -17.50 -6.77
C GLU A 41 0.30 -16.00 -7.13
N SER A 42 -0.61 -15.26 -6.49
CA SER A 42 -0.70 -13.79 -6.61
C SER A 42 -0.30 -13.15 -5.29
N ASP A 43 0.57 -12.14 -5.35
CA ASP A 43 1.02 -11.40 -4.18
C ASP A 43 0.08 -10.19 -3.93
N PRO A 44 -0.61 -10.11 -2.78
CA PRO A 44 -1.56 -9.04 -2.52
C PRO A 44 -0.90 -7.71 -2.11
N LEU A 45 0.44 -7.64 -2.00
CA LEU A 45 1.18 -6.41 -1.69
C LEU A 45 0.74 -5.71 -0.41
N LYS A 46 0.53 -6.47 0.68
CA LYS A 46 0.02 -5.94 1.96
C LYS A 46 1.11 -5.65 3.01
N GLY A 47 2.29 -6.20 2.84
CA GLY A 47 3.42 -6.08 3.75
C GLY A 47 4.46 -5.06 3.30
N VAL A 48 5.43 -4.82 4.18
CA VAL A 48 6.44 -3.79 3.97
C VAL A 48 7.41 -4.16 2.85
N THR A 49 7.91 -5.39 2.86
CA THR A 49 8.99 -5.84 1.96
C THR A 49 8.57 -5.75 0.50
N GLU A 50 7.38 -6.26 0.19
CA GLU A 50 6.85 -6.30 -1.15
C GLU A 50 6.49 -4.90 -1.68
N ASN A 51 5.93 -4.02 -0.85
CA ASN A 51 5.66 -2.61 -1.23
C ASN A 51 6.94 -1.82 -1.51
N VAL A 52 8.02 -2.08 -0.76
CA VAL A 52 9.34 -1.49 -1.04
C VAL A 52 9.87 -1.93 -2.40
N ILE A 53 9.76 -3.22 -2.72
CA ILE A 53 10.28 -3.79 -3.99
C ILE A 53 9.55 -3.20 -5.19
N VAL A 54 8.23 -3.05 -5.12
CA VAL A 54 7.42 -2.51 -6.24
C VAL A 54 7.39 -0.98 -6.28
N GLY A 55 7.92 -0.30 -5.26
CA GLY A 55 7.95 1.17 -5.20
C GLY A 55 6.61 1.83 -4.85
N GLN A 56 5.75 1.14 -4.09
CA GLN A 56 4.47 1.66 -3.61
C GLN A 56 4.58 2.24 -2.20
N ALA A 57 3.59 3.03 -1.80
CA ALA A 57 3.48 3.51 -0.42
C ALA A 57 3.38 2.32 0.55
N ILE A 58 4.20 2.33 1.58
CA ILE A 58 4.28 1.23 2.55
C ILE A 58 3.15 1.41 3.58
N PRO A 59 2.33 0.38 3.87
CA PRO A 59 1.17 0.49 4.77
C PRO A 59 1.57 0.49 6.27
N ILE A 60 2.52 1.34 6.64
CA ILE A 60 2.97 1.59 8.01
C ILE A 60 3.43 3.04 8.14
N GLY A 61 3.36 3.59 9.35
CA GLY A 61 3.84 4.95 9.62
C GLY A 61 3.10 5.98 8.77
N THR A 62 3.83 6.78 8.00
CA THR A 62 3.27 7.84 7.14
C THR A 62 2.44 7.31 5.97
N GLY A 63 2.61 6.05 5.57
CA GLY A 63 1.77 5.47 4.51
C GLY A 63 0.41 4.95 4.99
N LEU A 64 0.04 5.17 6.26
CA LEU A 64 -1.30 4.89 6.78
C LEU A 64 -2.29 6.05 6.58
N VAL A 65 -1.79 7.23 6.19
CA VAL A 65 -2.60 8.43 6.06
C VAL A 65 -2.69 8.87 4.61
N ASP A 66 -3.91 9.11 4.16
CA ASP A 66 -4.20 9.76 2.88
C ASP A 66 -4.52 11.24 3.12
N ILE A 67 -3.94 12.11 2.29
CA ILE A 67 -4.18 13.55 2.36
C ILE A 67 -5.15 13.93 1.26
N TYR A 68 -6.31 14.44 1.67
CA TYR A 68 -7.33 14.98 0.76
C TYR A 68 -7.36 16.50 0.87
N MET A 69 -7.43 17.18 -0.28
CA MET A 69 -7.60 18.62 -0.34
C MET A 69 -8.97 18.94 -0.94
N THR A 70 -9.78 19.70 -0.20
CA THR A 70 -11.03 20.27 -0.73
C THR A 70 -10.69 21.55 -1.49
N ALA A 71 -11.01 21.59 -2.79
CA ALA A 71 -10.86 22.81 -3.58
C ALA A 71 -11.82 23.89 -3.05
N PRO A 72 -11.37 25.16 -2.91
CA PRO A 72 -12.29 26.24 -2.58
C PRO A 72 -13.29 26.40 -3.72
N LEU A 73 -14.58 26.52 -3.36
CA LEU A 73 -15.64 26.87 -4.30
C LEU A 73 -15.36 28.29 -4.81
N THR A 74 -14.74 28.43 -5.99
CA THR A 74 -14.60 29.72 -6.66
C THR A 74 -15.91 30.07 -7.36
N GLY A 75 -16.64 31.03 -6.78
CA GLY A 75 -17.62 31.86 -7.47
C GLY A 75 -19.02 31.26 -7.67
N ALA A 76 -19.83 31.21 -6.62
CA ALA A 76 -21.26 31.48 -6.78
C ALA A 76 -21.40 33.01 -6.88
N GLY A 77 -21.91 33.50 -8.01
CA GLY A 77 -21.70 34.85 -8.50
C GLY A 77 -22.16 35.98 -7.58
N GLU A 78 -21.34 37.04 -7.58
CA GLU A 78 -21.76 38.38 -7.24
C GLU A 78 -22.80 38.86 -8.27
N SER A 79 -24.09 38.66 -7.98
CA SER A 79 -25.15 39.43 -8.67
C SER A 79 -25.32 40.76 -7.94
N GLY A 80 -24.37 41.67 -8.17
CA GLY A 80 -24.54 43.09 -7.90
C GLY A 80 -25.46 43.70 -8.96
N GLY A 81 -26.66 44.10 -8.55
CA GLY A 81 -27.58 44.90 -9.33
C GLY A 81 -28.06 46.05 -8.46
N GLU A 82 -27.25 47.10 -8.33
CA GLU A 82 -27.69 48.38 -7.78
C GLU A 82 -28.65 49.03 -8.77
N SER A 83 -29.93 49.10 -8.41
CA SER A 83 -30.92 49.92 -9.09
C SER A 83 -30.85 51.34 -8.53
N GLU A 84 -29.97 52.18 -9.09
CA GLU A 84 -30.08 53.63 -8.99
C GLU A 84 -30.90 54.15 -10.18
N SER A 85 -32.20 54.38 -9.97
CA SER A 85 -33.01 55.21 -10.86
C SER A 85 -32.87 56.66 -10.41
N ASN A 86 -32.06 57.44 -11.13
CA ASN A 86 -32.03 58.89 -11.03
C ASN A 86 -32.89 59.49 -12.16
N GLU A 87 -33.83 60.35 -11.75
CA GLU A 87 -34.67 61.29 -12.53
C GLU A 87 -35.68 60.75 -13.55
#